data_AF-A0A2Z6M4Y1-F1
#
_entry.id   AF-A0A2Z6M4Y1-F1
#
_cell.length_a   1.000
_cell.length_b   1.000
_cell.length_c   1.000
_cell.angle_alpha   90.00
_cell.angle_beta   90.00
_cell.angle_gamma   90.00
#
_symmetry.space_group_name_H-M   'P 1'
#
loop_
_entity.id
_entity.type
_entity.pdbx_description
1 polymer ?
#
loop_
_entity_poly.entity_id
_entity_poly.type
_entity_poly.pdbx_seq_one_letter_code
_entity_poly.pdbx_strand_id
1 'polypeptide(L)' 'MWEDLIFKAKEGGLDVIETYVFWNVHEPSPGNYNFEGRNDLVRFIKTVQKAGLYAHLRIGPYV' A
#
# COMPACT_ATOMS: atom_id res chain seq x y z
N MET A 1 -8.49 8.05 -5.72
CA MET A 1 -7.34 8.72 -5.05
C MET A 1 -6.04 7.99 -5.32
N TRP A 2 -5.81 6.77 -4.82
CA TRP A 2 -4.53 6.06 -5.03
C TRP A 2 -4.11 5.94 -6.49
N GLU A 3 -5.03 5.53 -7.38
CA GLU A 3 -4.75 5.43 -8.82
C GLU A 3 -4.16 6.73 -9.39
N ASP A 4 -4.83 7.87 -9.16
CA ASP A 4 -4.38 9.18 -9.65
C ASP A 4 -2.98 9.56 -9.13
N LEU A 5 -2.72 9.37 -7.84
CA LEU A 5 -1.41 9.68 -7.25
C LEU A 5 -0.31 8.76 -7.79
N ILE A 6 -0.61 7.48 -7.96
CA ILE A 6 0.33 6.47 -8.48
C ILE A 6 0.64 6.74 -9.96
N PHE A 7 -0.35 7.13 -10.76
CA PHE A 7 -0.12 7.52 -12.15
C PHE A 7 0.74 8.79 -12.25
N LYS A 8 0.47 9.80 -11.43
CA LYS A 8 1.31 11.00 -11.36
C LYS A 8 2.75 10.70 -10.94
N ALA A 9 2.93 9.79 -9.99
CA ALA A 9 4.26 9.30 -9.60
C ALA A 9 4.99 8.65 -10.79
N LYS A 10 4.28 7.83 -11.59
CA LYS A 10 4.85 7.24 -12.81
C LYS A 10 5.20 8.30 -13.85
N GLU A 11 4.31 9.25 -14.13
CA GLU A 11 4.55 10.36 -15.05
C GLU A 11 5.72 11.25 -14.60
N GLY A 12 5.90 11.39 -13.29
CA GLY A 12 7.03 12.07 -12.67
C GLY A 12 8.36 11.29 -12.76
N GLY A 13 8.38 10.10 -13.35
CA GLY A 13 9.59 9.31 -13.58
C GLY A 13 10.01 8.42 -12.41
N LEU A 14 9.12 8.15 -11.44
CA LEU A 14 9.42 7.17 -10.38
C LEU A 14 9.27 5.74 -10.89
N ASP A 15 10.03 4.82 -10.27
CA ASP A 15 9.98 3.38 -10.54
C ASP A 15 9.40 2.56 -9.38
N VAL A 16 9.38 3.12 -8.16
CA VAL A 16 8.99 2.42 -6.93
C VAL A 16 8.06 3.29 -6.09
N ILE A 17 7.01 2.68 -5.54
CA ILE A 17 6.19 3.26 -4.48
C ILE A 17 6.54 2.58 -3.15
N GLU A 18 6.98 3.37 -2.17
CA GLU A 18 7.18 2.90 -0.79
C GLU A 18 5.96 3.22 0.07
N THR A 19 5.55 2.29 0.93
CA THR A 19 4.54 2.55 1.97
C THR A 19 4.82 1.80 3.25
N TYR A 20 4.40 2.39 4.36
CA TYR A 20 4.24 1.67 5.62
C TYR A 20 3.03 0.76 5.59
N VAL A 21 3.12 -0.34 6.34
CA VAL A 21 2.00 -1.23 6.66
C VAL A 21 1.77 -1.16 8.17
N PHE A 22 0.75 -0.41 8.58
CA PHE A 22 0.45 -0.17 9.98
C PHE A 22 -0.17 -1.40 10.64
N TRP A 23 0.54 -2.03 11.56
CA TRP A 23 0.05 -3.26 12.20
C TRP A 23 -1.26 -3.05 12.97
N ASN A 24 -1.38 -1.96 13.72
CA ASN A 24 -2.55 -1.66 14.56
C ASN A 24 -3.88 -1.54 13.80
N VAL A 25 -3.85 -1.24 12.49
CA VAL A 25 -5.07 -1.20 11.66
C VAL A 25 -5.34 -2.53 10.97
N HIS A 26 -4.29 -3.32 10.72
CA HIS A 26 -4.39 -4.62 10.06
C HIS A 26 -4.61 -5.78 11.03
N GLU A 27 -4.28 -5.63 12.31
CA GLU A 27 -4.66 -6.54 13.40
C GLU A 27 -5.12 -5.73 14.63
N PRO A 28 -6.37 -5.19 14.63
CA PRO A 28 -6.86 -4.34 15.71
C PRO A 28 -6.99 -5.04 17.06
N SER A 29 -7.12 -6.37 17.04
CA SER A 29 -7.07 -7.25 18.21
C SER A 29 -6.37 -8.56 17.83
N PRO A 30 -5.71 -9.26 18.77
CA PRO A 30 -4.94 -10.47 18.45
C PRO A 30 -5.76 -11.50 17.66
N GLY A 31 -5.22 -11.94 16.52
CA GLY A 31 -5.83 -12.90 15.60
C GLY A 31 -6.98 -12.35 14.72
N ASN A 32 -7.36 -11.08 14.88
CA ASN A 32 -8.42 -10.45 14.10
C ASN A 32 -7.82 -9.52 13.05
N TYR A 33 -7.79 -9.98 11.80
CA TYR A 33 -7.15 -9.25 10.71
C TYR A 33 -8.15 -8.41 9.92
N ASN A 34 -7.74 -7.21 9.51
CA ASN A 34 -8.55 -6.32 8.68
C ASN A 34 -7.79 -5.84 7.44
N PHE A 35 -8.25 -6.29 6.27
CA PHE A 35 -7.78 -5.86 4.95
C PHE A 35 -8.92 -5.34 4.07
N GLU A 36 -9.96 -4.79 4.69
CA GLU A 36 -11.15 -4.32 3.99
C GLU A 36 -11.19 -2.79 3.85
N GLY A 37 -12.02 -2.30 2.92
CA GLY A 37 -12.28 -0.88 2.74
C GLY A 37 -11.01 -0.08 2.48
N ARG A 38 -10.67 0.84 3.40
CA ARG A 38 -9.47 1.67 3.31
C ARG A 38 -8.18 0.94 3.72
N ASN A 39 -8.30 -0.21 4.37
CA ASN A 39 -7.18 -1.05 4.81
C ASN A 39 -6.86 -2.15 3.77
N ASP A 40 -7.40 -2.05 2.55
CA ASP A 40 -7.15 -3.03 1.49
C ASP A 40 -5.76 -2.84 0.87
N LEU A 41 -4.76 -3.43 1.54
CA LEU A 41 -3.36 -3.45 1.11
C LEU A 41 -3.20 -4.19 -0.23
N VAL A 42 -3.98 -5.24 -0.47
CA VAL A 42 -3.89 -6.03 -1.70
C VAL A 42 -4.32 -5.20 -2.90
N ARG A 43 -5.43 -4.46 -2.79
CA ARG A 43 -5.87 -3.51 -3.83
C ARG A 43 -4.83 -2.44 -4.07
N PHE A 44 -4.23 -1.86 -3.02
CA PHE A 44 -3.16 -0.88 -3.18
C PHE A 44 -1.99 -1.43 -3.99
N ILE A 45 -1.48 -2.63 -3.63
CA ILE A 45 -0.37 -3.28 -4.35
C ILE A 45 -0.74 -3.57 -5.81
N LYS A 46 -1.97 -4.06 -6.07
CA LYS A 46 -2.46 -4.28 -7.44
C LYS A 46 -2.56 -2.99 -8.24
N THR A 47 -2.90 -1.87 -7.61
CA THR A 47 -2.90 -0.57 -8.26
C THR A 47 -1.49 -0.13 -8.64
N VAL A 48 -0.50 -0.31 -7.76
CA VAL A 48 0.93 -0.03 -8.06
C VAL A 48 1.39 -0.91 -9.23
N GLN A 49 1.07 -2.20 -9.20
CA GLN A 49 1.39 -3.14 -10.28
C GLN A 49 0.76 -2.72 -11.61
N LYS A 50 -0.52 -2.29 -11.61
CA LYS A 50 -1.23 -1.83 -12.81
C LYS A 50 -0.55 -0.62 -13.46
N ALA A 51 0.07 0.25 -12.67
CA ALA A 51 0.83 1.39 -13.17
C ALA A 51 2.25 1.03 -13.68
N GLY A 52 2.67 -0.24 -13.58
CA GLY A 52 4.00 -0.69 -13.99
C GLY A 52 5.11 -0.18 -13.08
N LEU A 53 4.82 -0.04 -11.78
CA LEU A 53 5.78 0.35 -10.74
C LEU A 53 6.06 -0.83 -9.81
N TYR A 54 7.23 -0.81 -9.16
CA TYR A 54 7.53 -1.71 -8.05
C TYR A 54 6.92 -1.19 -6.74
N ALA A 55 6.67 -2.09 -5.79
CA ALA A 55 6.22 -1.75 -4.45
C ALA A 55 7.28 -2.14 -3.41
N HIS A 56 7.63 -1.21 -2.52
CA HIS A 56 8.47 -1.45 -1.35
C HIS A 56 7.61 -1.33 -0.08
N LEU A 57 7.38 -2.45 0.60
CA LEU A 57 6.58 -2.47 1.82
C LEU A 57 7.48 -2.41 3.04
N ARG A 58 7.30 -1.37 3.85
CA ARG A 58 7.92 -1.26 5.17
C ARG A 58 6.97 -1.84 6.20
N ILE A 59 7.16 -3.14 6.44
CA ILE A 59 6.38 -3.95 7.36
C ILE A 59 7.08 -3.96 8.72
N GLY A 60 6.38 -3.54 9.76
CA GLY A 60 6.89 -3.59 11.13
C GLY A 60 5.77 -3.27 12.12
N PRO A 61 5.90 -3.66 13.39
CA PRO A 61 4.93 -3.24 14.40
C PRO A 61 5.09 -1.74 14.74
N TYR A 62 6.29 -1.19 14.53
CA TYR A 62 6.62 0.23 14.71
C TYR A 62 7.17 0.79 13.41
N VAL A 63 6.66 1.96 13.04
CA VAL A 63 6.88 2.61 11.74
C VAL A 63 7.02 4.11 11.89
#